data_AF-A0A0K0DYW9-F1
#
_entry.id   AF-A0A0K0DYW9-F1
#
_cell.length_a   1.000
_cell.length_b   1.000
_cell.length_c   1.000
_cell.angle_alpha   90.00
_cell.angle_beta   90.00
_cell.angle_gamma   90.00
#
_symmetry.space_group_name_H-M   'P 1'
#
loop_
_entity.id
_entity.type
_entity.pdbx_description
1 polymer ?
#
loop_
_entity_poly.entity_id
_entity_poly.type
_entity_poly.pdbx_seq_one_letter_code
_entity_poly.pdbx_strand_id
1 'polypeptide(L)'
;MVKKNIDGSTKLGAKARKAEREREEKAKVAKAIEDAAWEETDKKILQKLKRKEEDEKKKHQAEERRKELKAAYEKEMEILAGKTQQSQKKVTHHQLFLEKERRENALKLEEEQKAKARVNITIQTKDIEENLNRVVLDDSWASNTDQALTVLSGSSTPTGSKISSKTTYTEFESRRLPELKIAKPKMTLSQLKNAVRKEWMRSPENPYNANATAKTTLS
;
A
#
# COMPACT_ATOMS: atom_id res chain seq x y z
N MET A 1 35.93 19.36 -55.09
CA MET A 1 34.58 19.96 -55.15
C MET A 1 33.56 18.83 -55.10
N VAL A 2 32.67 18.84 -54.11
CA VAL A 2 31.69 17.77 -53.81
C VAL A 2 30.62 17.66 -54.91
N LYS A 3 30.28 16.45 -55.34
CA LYS A 3 29.01 16.15 -56.03
C LYS A 3 28.48 14.79 -55.57
N LYS A 4 27.92 14.80 -54.37
CA LYS A 4 27.08 13.73 -53.80
C LYS A 4 25.65 13.94 -54.32
N ASN A 5 24.88 12.86 -54.41
CA ASN A 5 23.45 12.76 -54.80
C ASN A 5 23.18 12.19 -56.20
N ILE A 6 23.80 11.04 -56.43
CA ILE A 6 23.30 9.90 -57.20
C ILE A 6 21.90 9.48 -56.67
N ASP A 7 20.99 9.23 -57.61
CA ASP A 7 19.68 8.54 -57.49
C ASP A 7 18.56 9.20 -56.67
N GLY A 8 18.67 10.50 -56.40
CA GLY A 8 17.68 11.24 -55.62
C GLY A 8 16.48 11.85 -56.38
N SER A 9 16.65 12.23 -57.65
CA SER A 9 15.88 13.34 -58.26
C SER A 9 15.07 12.99 -59.52
N THR A 10 15.08 11.75 -60.01
CA THR A 10 14.34 11.41 -61.24
C THR A 10 12.88 11.08 -60.94
N LYS A 11 11.96 11.43 -61.84
CA LYS A 11 10.50 11.15 -61.75
C LYS A 11 10.20 9.68 -61.43
N LEU A 12 11.08 8.77 -61.84
CA LEU A 12 11.02 7.34 -61.53
C LEU A 12 11.33 7.05 -60.06
N GLY A 13 12.37 7.67 -59.48
CA GLY A 13 12.68 7.58 -58.05
C GLY A 13 11.58 8.17 -57.16
N ALA A 14 10.95 9.28 -57.57
CA ALA A 14 9.80 9.85 -56.85
C ALA A 14 8.57 8.92 -56.88
N LYS A 15 8.28 8.29 -58.03
CA LYS A 15 7.22 7.27 -58.15
C LYS A 15 7.55 6.00 -57.35
N ALA A 16 8.81 5.56 -57.34
CA ALA A 16 9.25 4.41 -56.56
C ALA A 16 9.08 4.64 -55.05
N ARG A 17 9.49 5.81 -54.53
CA ARG A 17 9.23 6.19 -53.13
C ARG A 17 7.75 6.26 -52.78
N LYS A 18 6.91 6.74 -53.72
CA LYS A 18 5.45 6.77 -53.52
C LYS A 18 4.87 5.36 -53.46
N ALA A 19 5.27 4.47 -54.37
CA ALA A 19 4.81 3.10 -54.40
C ALA A 19 5.31 2.27 -53.20
N GLU A 20 6.53 2.50 -52.74
CA GLU A 20 7.07 1.90 -51.52
C GLU A 20 6.28 2.34 -50.28
N ARG A 21 6.02 3.65 -50.13
CA ARG A 21 5.22 4.18 -49.03
C ARG A 21 3.79 3.62 -49.02
N GLU A 22 3.15 3.52 -50.20
CA GLU A 22 1.81 2.95 -50.31
C GLU A 22 1.79 1.45 -49.96
N ARG A 23 2.83 0.70 -50.31
CA ARG A 23 2.98 -0.71 -49.89
C ARG A 23 3.20 -0.82 -48.37
N GLU A 24 4.01 0.05 -47.80
CA GLU A 24 4.25 0.07 -46.35
C GLU A 24 2.99 0.46 -45.57
N GLU A 25 2.22 1.45 -46.04
CA GLU A 25 0.91 1.80 -45.47
C GLU A 25 -0.10 0.66 -45.58
N LYS A 26 -0.22 0.03 -46.76
CA LYS A 26 -1.11 -1.14 -46.92
C LYS A 26 -0.68 -2.32 -46.04
N ALA A 27 0.63 -2.56 -45.88
CA ALA A 27 1.14 -3.59 -44.99
C ALA A 27 0.87 -3.27 -43.52
N LYS A 28 1.02 -2.00 -43.10
CA LYS A 28 0.67 -1.54 -41.75
C LYS A 28 -0.83 -1.64 -41.48
N VAL A 29 -1.67 -1.27 -42.44
CA VAL A 29 -3.13 -1.37 -42.33
C VAL A 29 -3.57 -2.83 -42.30
N ALA A 30 -3.04 -3.69 -43.18
CA ALA A 30 -3.32 -5.12 -43.17
C ALA A 30 -2.92 -5.75 -41.83
N LYS A 31 -1.73 -5.42 -41.33
CA LYS A 31 -1.27 -5.87 -40.02
C LYS A 31 -2.17 -5.37 -38.88
N ALA A 32 -2.59 -4.11 -38.89
CA ALA A 32 -3.50 -3.59 -37.88
C ALA A 32 -4.89 -4.25 -37.92
N ILE A 33 -5.38 -4.62 -39.10
CA ILE A 33 -6.64 -5.37 -39.27
C ILE A 33 -6.49 -6.80 -38.75
N GLU A 34 -5.38 -7.46 -39.05
CA GLU A 34 -5.07 -8.79 -38.51
C GLU A 34 -4.93 -8.74 -37.00
N ASP A 35 -4.14 -7.82 -36.45
CA ASP A 35 -3.98 -7.62 -35.01
C ASP A 35 -5.35 -7.37 -34.36
N ALA A 36 -6.18 -6.48 -34.91
CA ALA A 36 -7.52 -6.20 -34.40
C ALA A 36 -8.49 -7.40 -34.50
N ALA A 37 -8.34 -8.27 -35.50
CA ALA A 37 -9.13 -9.50 -35.60
C ALA A 37 -8.71 -10.56 -34.56
N TRP A 38 -7.48 -10.46 -34.04
CA TRP A 38 -6.94 -11.35 -33.01
C TRP A 38 -6.96 -10.75 -31.60
N GLU A 39 -7.27 -9.46 -31.45
CA GLU A 39 -7.46 -8.86 -30.13
C GLU A 39 -8.69 -9.46 -29.42
N GLU A 40 -8.45 -9.98 -28.22
CA GLU A 40 -9.48 -10.57 -27.38
C GLU A 40 -10.36 -9.47 -26.77
N THR A 41 -11.46 -9.15 -27.44
CA THR A 41 -12.41 -8.11 -27.01
C THR A 41 -13.45 -8.60 -25.99
N ASP A 42 -13.53 -9.90 -25.71
CA ASP A 42 -14.47 -10.42 -24.71
C ASP A 42 -14.01 -10.05 -23.29
N LYS A 43 -14.80 -9.19 -22.64
CA LYS A 43 -14.62 -8.74 -21.25
C LYS A 43 -14.35 -9.90 -20.27
N LYS A 44 -15.01 -11.05 -20.44
CA LYS A 44 -14.81 -12.21 -19.54
C LYS A 44 -13.43 -12.84 -19.73
N ILE A 45 -12.90 -12.87 -20.95
CA ILE A 45 -11.56 -13.39 -21.26
C ILE A 45 -10.51 -12.42 -20.70
N LEU A 46 -10.66 -11.12 -20.96
CA LEU A 46 -9.76 -10.08 -20.40
C LEU A 46 -9.71 -10.11 -18.87
N GLN A 47 -10.85 -10.31 -18.20
CA GLN A 47 -10.85 -10.44 -16.74
C GLN A 47 -10.16 -11.73 -16.26
N LYS A 48 -10.27 -12.84 -16.99
CA LYS A 48 -9.55 -14.08 -16.68
C LYS A 48 -8.04 -13.94 -16.91
N LEU A 49 -7.64 -13.29 -18.00
CA LEU A 49 -6.23 -12.98 -18.28
C LEU A 49 -5.64 -12.10 -17.18
N LYS A 50 -6.30 -11.01 -16.80
CA LYS A 50 -5.85 -10.15 -15.69
C LYS A 50 -5.69 -10.91 -14.37
N ARG A 51 -6.66 -11.77 -14.03
CA ARG A 51 -6.55 -12.62 -12.83
C ARG A 51 -5.36 -13.58 -12.92
N LYS A 52 -5.14 -14.17 -14.09
CA LYS A 52 -4.00 -15.06 -14.34
C LYS A 52 -2.67 -14.32 -14.23
N GLU A 53 -2.56 -13.13 -14.82
CA GLU A 53 -1.38 -12.26 -14.72
C GLU A 53 -1.11 -11.81 -13.28
N GLU A 54 -2.15 -11.47 -12.52
CA GLU A 54 -2.03 -11.12 -11.10
C GLU A 54 -1.55 -12.31 -10.25
N ASP A 55 -2.11 -13.51 -10.49
CA ASP A 55 -1.68 -14.74 -9.82
C ASP A 55 -0.25 -15.14 -10.19
N GLU A 56 0.15 -15.01 -11.47
CA GLU A 56 1.51 -15.26 -11.95
C GLU A 56 2.50 -14.23 -11.37
N LYS A 57 2.14 -12.94 -11.34
CA LYS A 57 2.95 -11.89 -10.71
C LYS A 57 3.12 -12.12 -9.21
N LYS A 58 2.06 -12.55 -8.52
CA LYS A 58 2.13 -12.87 -7.09
C LYS A 58 3.00 -14.09 -6.82
N LYS A 59 2.93 -15.13 -7.66
CA LYS A 59 3.83 -16.29 -7.60
C LYS A 59 5.28 -15.91 -7.83
N HIS A 60 5.55 -15.09 -8.86
CA HIS A 60 6.90 -14.59 -9.15
C HIS A 60 7.49 -13.84 -7.96
N GLN A 61 6.75 -12.89 -7.37
CA GLN A 61 7.20 -12.14 -6.20
C GLN A 61 7.38 -13.02 -4.95
N ALA A 62 6.61 -14.10 -4.79
CA ALA A 62 6.78 -15.05 -3.70
C ALA A 62 8.03 -15.93 -3.90
N GLU A 63 8.29 -16.36 -5.14
CA GLU A 63 9.49 -17.10 -5.51
C GLU A 63 10.75 -16.25 -5.40
N GLU A 64 10.71 -14.98 -5.81
CA GLU A 64 11.81 -14.03 -5.63
C GLU A 64 12.13 -13.84 -4.15
N ARG A 65 11.12 -13.54 -3.33
CA ARG A 65 11.30 -13.44 -1.86
C ARG A 65 11.86 -14.73 -1.26
N ARG A 66 11.39 -15.90 -1.71
CA ARG A 66 11.90 -17.19 -1.24
C ARG A 66 13.35 -17.42 -1.68
N LYS A 67 13.72 -17.05 -2.91
CA LYS A 67 15.09 -17.15 -3.43
C LYS A 67 16.02 -16.20 -2.70
N GLU A 68 15.60 -14.97 -2.43
CA GLU A 68 16.36 -13.98 -1.65
C GLU A 68 16.61 -14.46 -0.22
N LEU A 69 15.57 -14.96 0.48
CA LEU A 69 15.71 -15.53 1.82
C LEU A 69 16.63 -16.75 1.83
N LYS A 70 16.48 -17.64 0.86
CA LYS A 70 17.35 -18.82 0.73
C LYS A 70 18.79 -18.43 0.44
N ALA A 71 19.02 -17.46 -0.45
CA ALA A 71 20.37 -16.96 -0.76
C ALA A 71 20.99 -16.26 0.45
N ALA A 72 20.21 -15.53 1.26
CA ALA A 72 20.69 -14.96 2.52
C ALA A 72 21.12 -16.05 3.50
N TYR A 73 20.30 -17.09 3.66
CA TYR A 73 20.61 -18.24 4.52
C TYR A 73 21.85 -19.03 4.03
N GLU A 74 21.96 -19.28 2.72
CA GLU A 74 23.13 -19.95 2.14
C GLU A 74 24.41 -19.13 2.34
N LYS A 75 24.34 -17.79 2.19
CA LYS A 75 25.48 -16.91 2.52
C LYS A 75 25.86 -17.01 3.99
N GLU A 76 24.90 -17.04 4.91
CA GLU A 76 25.19 -17.24 6.34
C GLU A 76 25.83 -18.60 6.62
N MET A 77 25.33 -19.66 5.98
CA MET A 77 25.88 -21.02 6.10
C MET A 77 27.27 -21.16 5.48
N GLU A 78 27.52 -20.54 4.32
CA GLU A 78 28.84 -20.51 3.69
C GLU A 78 29.84 -19.74 4.55
N ILE A 79 29.43 -18.60 5.12
CA ILE A 79 30.22 -17.86 6.08
C ILE A 79 30.55 -18.75 7.29
N LEU A 80 29.57 -19.46 7.86
CA LEU A 80 29.80 -20.36 9.00
C LEU A 80 30.70 -21.55 8.63
N ALA A 81 30.52 -22.15 7.45
CA ALA A 81 31.34 -23.24 6.95
C ALA A 81 32.78 -22.78 6.68
N GLY A 82 32.97 -21.58 6.13
CA GLY A 82 34.29 -20.96 5.90
C GLY A 82 35.05 -20.69 7.21
N LYS A 83 34.36 -20.45 8.32
CA LYS A 83 35.00 -20.35 9.65
C LYS A 83 35.53 -21.68 10.18
N THR A 84 35.10 -22.84 9.65
CA THR A 84 35.58 -24.15 10.14
C THR A 84 37.05 -24.42 9.82
N GLN A 85 37.63 -23.74 8.82
CA GLN A 85 39.04 -23.88 8.45
C GLN A 85 39.96 -22.91 9.20
N GLN A 86 39.42 -21.96 9.97
CA GLN A 86 40.24 -21.18 10.89
C GLN A 86 40.56 -22.06 12.09
N SER A 87 41.83 -22.44 12.17
CA SER A 87 42.40 -23.28 13.22
C SER A 87 41.80 -22.93 14.58
N GLN A 88 41.34 -23.95 15.31
CA GLN A 88 40.78 -23.84 16.65
C GLN A 88 41.85 -23.37 17.64
N LYS A 89 42.28 -22.12 17.53
CA LYS A 89 43.11 -21.46 18.53
C LYS A 89 42.21 -21.33 19.75
N LYS A 90 42.53 -22.05 20.82
CA LYS A 90 41.75 -22.04 22.07
C LYS A 90 41.64 -20.58 22.54
N VAL A 91 40.45 -20.00 22.34
CA VAL A 91 40.15 -18.66 22.84
C VAL A 91 39.88 -18.81 24.33
N THR A 92 40.65 -18.12 25.16
CA THR A 92 40.43 -18.07 26.61
C THR A 92 39.22 -17.18 26.89
N HIS A 93 38.41 -17.49 27.91
CA HIS A 93 37.23 -16.69 28.29
C HIS A 93 37.52 -15.17 28.36
N HIS A 94 38.69 -14.81 28.90
CA HIS A 94 39.16 -13.43 28.96
C HIS A 94 39.34 -12.77 27.57
N GLN A 95 39.88 -13.49 26.60
CA GLN A 95 40.03 -13.00 25.23
C GLN A 95 38.64 -12.76 24.58
N LEU A 96 37.67 -13.62 24.87
CA LEU A 96 36.29 -13.45 24.40
C LEU A 96 35.64 -12.19 24.98
N PHE A 97 35.89 -11.93 26.27
CA PHE A 97 35.41 -10.72 26.96
C PHE A 97 36.01 -9.45 26.35
N LEU A 98 37.33 -9.40 26.14
CA LEU A 98 38.01 -8.26 25.52
C LEU A 98 37.55 -8.01 24.07
N GLU A 99 37.33 -9.08 23.30
CA GLU A 99 36.81 -8.95 21.94
C GLU A 99 35.38 -8.39 21.92
N LYS A 100 34.53 -8.86 22.85
CA LYS A 100 33.17 -8.35 23.01
C LYS A 100 33.16 -6.87 23.40
N GLU A 101 33.97 -6.49 24.39
CA GLU A 101 34.10 -5.10 24.84
C GLU A 101 34.61 -4.20 23.72
N ARG A 102 35.63 -4.63 22.95
CA ARG A 102 36.08 -3.88 21.77
C ARG A 102 34.98 -3.68 20.74
N ARG A 103 34.20 -4.74 20.45
CA ARG A 103 33.09 -4.67 19.50
C ARG A 103 32.00 -3.72 19.98
N GLU A 104 31.64 -3.77 21.26
CA GLU A 104 30.64 -2.90 21.86
C GLU A 104 31.09 -1.44 21.83
N ASN A 105 32.35 -1.16 22.21
CA ASN A 105 32.92 0.17 22.14
C ASN A 105 33.00 0.71 20.71
N ALA A 106 33.32 -0.13 19.72
CA ALA A 106 33.35 0.25 18.31
C ALA A 106 31.94 0.62 17.79
N LEU A 107 30.91 -0.18 18.14
CA LEU A 107 29.52 0.12 17.79
C LEU A 107 29.04 1.43 18.44
N LYS A 108 29.38 1.63 19.72
CA LYS A 108 29.04 2.87 20.44
C LYS A 108 29.72 4.09 19.81
N LEU A 109 31.00 3.98 19.45
CA LEU A 109 31.72 5.06 18.77
C LEU A 109 31.13 5.36 17.39
N GLU A 110 30.78 4.33 16.61
CA GLU A 110 30.12 4.50 15.31
C GLU A 110 28.75 5.16 15.47
N GLU A 111 27.97 4.76 16.46
CA GLU A 111 26.67 5.38 16.76
C GLU A 111 26.84 6.84 17.18
N GLU A 112 27.81 7.16 18.03
CA GLU A 112 28.13 8.54 18.40
C GLU A 112 28.60 9.37 17.19
N GLN A 113 29.43 8.81 16.31
CA GLN A 113 29.85 9.48 15.07
C GLN A 113 28.65 9.71 14.14
N LYS A 114 27.77 8.72 13.99
CA LYS A 114 26.55 8.83 13.19
C LYS A 114 25.58 9.84 13.79
N ALA A 115 25.47 9.90 15.12
CA ALA A 115 24.67 10.90 15.82
C ALA A 115 25.24 12.31 15.60
N LYS A 116 26.56 12.51 15.75
CA LYS A 116 27.24 13.77 15.44
C LYS A 116 27.07 14.18 13.97
N ALA A 117 27.17 13.24 13.04
CA ALA A 117 26.95 13.48 11.61
C ALA A 117 25.50 13.89 11.31
N ARG A 118 24.51 13.31 12.00
CA ARG A 118 23.10 13.74 11.89
C ARG A 118 22.87 15.13 12.46
N VAL A 119 23.55 15.50 13.56
CA VAL A 119 23.41 16.82 14.20
C VAL A 119 24.08 17.93 13.39
N ASN A 120 25.18 17.65 12.69
CA ASN A 120 25.85 18.63 11.82
C ASN A 120 25.05 19.01 10.56
N ILE A 121 23.94 18.32 10.28
CA ILE A 121 22.95 18.85 9.34
C ILE A 121 22.26 19.99 10.07
N THR A 122 22.81 21.20 9.93
CA THR A 122 22.12 22.45 10.27
C THR A 122 20.84 22.51 9.46
N ILE A 123 19.76 22.00 10.04
CA ILE A 123 18.42 22.27 9.55
C ILE A 123 18.25 23.77 9.74
N GLN A 124 18.09 24.53 8.66
CA GLN A 124 17.72 25.94 8.74
C GLN A 124 16.28 26.00 9.29
N THR A 125 16.13 25.93 10.61
CA THR A 125 14.83 25.85 11.30
C THR A 125 14.15 27.20 11.47
N LYS A 126 14.39 28.18 10.59
CA LYS A 126 13.68 29.46 10.71
C LYS A 126 12.40 29.59 9.90
N ASP A 127 12.22 28.86 8.79
CA ASP A 127 11.01 29.02 7.98
C ASP A 127 10.47 27.67 7.48
N ILE A 128 9.91 26.87 8.38
CA ILE A 128 9.05 25.73 7.99
C ILE A 128 7.62 26.26 8.02
N GLU A 129 7.09 26.63 6.86
CA GLU A 129 5.68 27.00 6.73
C GLU A 129 4.79 25.79 7.03
N GLU A 130 3.81 25.99 7.92
CA GLU A 130 2.86 24.94 8.29
C GLU A 130 2.00 24.56 7.07
N ASN A 131 1.95 23.27 6.76
CA ASN A 131 1.03 22.77 5.74
C ASN A 131 -0.40 22.74 6.31
N LEU A 132 -1.11 23.87 6.12
CA LEU A 132 -2.49 24.10 6.52
C LEU A 132 -3.45 22.99 6.05
N ASN A 133 -3.14 22.30 4.96
CA ASN A 133 -4.00 21.24 4.42
C ASN A 133 -3.88 19.89 5.17
N ARG A 134 -2.98 19.81 6.16
CA ARG A 134 -2.79 18.63 7.01
C ARG A 134 -3.17 18.87 8.47
N VAL A 135 -3.53 20.11 8.82
CA VAL A 135 -4.10 20.43 10.13
C VAL A 135 -5.49 19.80 10.15
N VAL A 136 -5.58 18.58 10.69
CA VAL A 136 -6.85 17.96 11.01
C VAL A 136 -7.42 18.80 12.15
N LEU A 137 -8.42 19.63 11.83
CA LEU A 137 -9.13 20.49 12.79
C LEU A 137 -9.84 19.68 13.89
N ASP A 138 -10.00 18.38 13.68
CA ASP A 138 -10.61 17.47 14.63
C ASP A 138 -9.52 16.79 15.48
N ASP A 139 -9.46 17.12 16.76
CA ASP A 139 -8.54 16.57 17.77
C ASP A 139 -8.77 15.07 18.07
N SER A 140 -9.48 14.37 17.18
CA SER A 140 -9.79 12.93 17.27
C SER A 140 -8.65 12.02 16.81
N TRP A 141 -7.52 12.57 16.34
CA TRP A 141 -6.33 11.79 16.00
C TRP A 141 -5.61 11.31 17.27
N ALA A 142 -6.03 10.15 17.77
CA ALA A 142 -5.33 9.45 18.83
C ALA A 142 -4.13 8.67 18.25
N SER A 143 -2.92 9.20 18.40
CA SER A 143 -1.70 8.51 17.94
C SER A 143 -1.22 7.43 18.91
N ASN A 144 -1.65 7.48 20.17
CA ASN A 144 -1.28 6.53 21.20
C ASN A 144 -2.53 5.99 21.92
N THR A 145 -2.36 4.88 22.64
CA THR A 145 -3.45 4.19 23.34
C THR A 145 -4.08 5.06 24.41
N ASP A 146 -3.29 5.88 25.11
CA ASP A 146 -3.78 6.72 26.20
C ASP A 146 -4.60 7.91 25.68
N GLN A 147 -4.22 8.48 24.54
CA GLN A 147 -5.01 9.46 23.78
C GLN A 147 -6.29 8.83 23.25
N ALA A 148 -6.22 7.60 22.74
CA ALA A 148 -7.41 6.88 22.29
C ALA A 148 -8.38 6.66 23.45
N LEU A 149 -7.85 6.27 24.61
CA LEU A 149 -8.63 6.14 25.84
C LEU A 149 -9.12 7.49 26.34
N THR A 150 -8.38 8.58 26.21
CA THR A 150 -8.84 9.91 26.64
C THR A 150 -9.96 10.44 25.75
N VAL A 151 -9.83 10.27 24.43
CA VAL A 151 -10.89 10.54 23.43
C VAL A 151 -12.12 9.67 23.72
N LEU A 152 -11.94 8.42 24.13
CA LEU A 152 -13.03 7.49 24.45
C LEU A 152 -13.65 7.70 25.84
N SER A 153 -12.85 8.09 26.84
CA SER A 153 -13.21 8.22 28.26
C SER A 153 -13.85 9.57 28.58
N GLY A 154 -13.68 10.58 27.71
CA GLY A 154 -14.42 11.84 27.80
C GLY A 154 -14.04 12.72 28.99
N SER A 155 -12.87 12.53 29.61
CA SER A 155 -12.42 13.32 30.76
C SER A 155 -11.65 14.59 30.40
N SER A 156 -11.71 15.05 29.15
CA SER A 156 -11.20 16.38 28.79
C SER A 156 -12.33 17.42 28.91
N THR A 157 -12.04 18.42 29.73
CA THR A 157 -12.83 19.59 30.14
C THR A 157 -13.58 20.32 29.02
N PRO A 158 -14.72 20.99 29.32
CA PRO A 158 -15.70 21.36 28.31
C PRO A 158 -15.37 22.68 27.61
N THR A 159 -14.86 22.58 26.38
CA THR A 159 -15.03 23.62 25.36
C THR A 159 -15.72 22.97 24.16
N GLY A 160 -16.93 23.42 23.83
CA GLY A 160 -17.56 23.09 22.55
C GLY A 160 -18.45 21.85 22.49
N SER A 161 -19.69 22.00 22.96
CA SER A 161 -20.90 21.61 22.22
C SER A 161 -21.08 20.14 21.78
N LYS A 162 -21.87 19.40 22.59
CA LYS A 162 -23.04 18.59 22.19
C LYS A 162 -22.92 17.81 20.86
N ILE A 163 -22.70 16.49 20.94
CA ILE A 163 -23.66 15.44 20.51
C ILE A 163 -23.17 14.11 21.08
N SER A 164 -23.88 13.73 22.14
CA SER A 164 -24.04 12.39 22.72
C SER A 164 -23.70 11.22 21.78
N SER A 165 -22.82 10.35 22.26
CA SER A 165 -23.00 8.89 22.26
C SER A 165 -23.66 8.28 21.01
N LYS A 166 -22.99 8.37 19.86
CA LYS A 166 -23.39 7.62 18.68
C LYS A 166 -23.09 6.14 18.96
N THR A 167 -24.11 5.32 19.23
CA THR A 167 -23.93 3.86 19.32
C THR A 167 -23.33 3.36 18.01
N THR A 168 -22.30 2.54 18.08
CA THR A 168 -21.69 1.96 16.87
C THR A 168 -22.58 0.88 16.28
N TYR A 169 -22.52 0.66 14.96
CA TYR A 169 -23.28 -0.42 14.29
C TYR A 169 -23.02 -1.79 14.94
N THR A 170 -21.78 -2.02 15.38
CA THR A 170 -21.36 -3.25 16.06
C THR A 170 -22.08 -3.46 17.39
N GLU A 171 -22.27 -2.39 18.16
CA GLU A 171 -22.97 -2.45 19.44
C GLU A 171 -24.49 -2.64 19.24
N PHE A 172 -25.06 -1.97 18.24
CA PHE A 172 -26.44 -2.20 17.84
C PHE A 172 -26.68 -3.63 17.35
N GLU A 173 -25.79 -4.17 16.52
CA GLU A 173 -25.86 -5.55 16.03
C GLU A 173 -25.80 -6.54 17.20
N SER A 174 -24.89 -6.34 18.15
CA SER A 174 -24.68 -7.25 19.28
C SER A 174 -25.91 -7.35 20.19
N ARG A 175 -26.61 -6.23 20.41
CA ARG A 175 -27.86 -6.20 21.20
C ARG A 175 -29.07 -6.72 20.43
N ARG A 176 -29.22 -6.33 19.17
CA ARG A 176 -30.45 -6.60 18.39
C ARG A 176 -30.46 -7.99 17.76
N LEU A 177 -29.30 -8.55 17.42
CA LEU A 177 -29.20 -9.84 16.75
C LEU A 177 -29.78 -11.01 17.58
N PRO A 178 -29.53 -11.13 18.90
CA PRO A 178 -30.18 -12.15 19.74
C PRO A 178 -31.70 -12.00 19.81
N GLU A 179 -32.21 -10.78 19.96
CA GLU A 179 -33.65 -10.50 19.99
C GLU A 179 -34.34 -10.93 18.67
N LEU A 180 -33.69 -10.62 17.54
CA LEU A 180 -34.20 -10.98 16.22
C LEU A 180 -34.18 -12.50 15.97
N LYS A 181 -33.19 -13.21 16.53
CA LYS A 181 -33.13 -14.69 16.49
C LYS A 181 -34.30 -15.32 17.23
N ILE A 182 -34.68 -14.79 18.40
CA ILE A 182 -35.83 -15.28 19.17
C ILE A 182 -37.14 -14.97 18.46
N ALA A 183 -37.29 -13.75 17.93
CA ALA A 183 -38.52 -13.35 17.24
C ALA A 183 -38.71 -14.07 15.88
N LYS A 184 -37.61 -14.34 15.15
CA LYS A 184 -37.63 -14.92 13.80
C LYS A 184 -36.61 -16.06 13.65
N PRO A 185 -36.80 -17.19 14.36
CA PRO A 185 -35.82 -18.28 14.38
C PRO A 185 -35.70 -19.05 13.06
N LYS A 186 -36.65 -18.87 12.13
CA LYS A 186 -36.62 -19.53 10.80
C LYS A 186 -35.71 -18.84 9.78
N MET A 187 -35.21 -17.64 10.08
CA MET A 187 -34.36 -16.88 9.14
C MET A 187 -32.90 -17.28 9.26
N THR A 188 -32.20 -17.32 8.13
CA THR A 188 -30.75 -17.59 8.11
C THR A 188 -29.98 -16.41 8.68
N LEU A 189 -28.76 -16.64 9.19
CA LEU A 189 -27.96 -15.58 9.83
C LEU A 189 -27.70 -14.39 8.88
N SER A 190 -27.48 -14.64 7.59
CA SER A 190 -27.32 -13.58 6.59
C SER A 190 -28.58 -12.73 6.45
N GLN A 191 -29.76 -13.36 6.43
CA GLN A 191 -31.04 -12.65 6.38
C GLN A 191 -31.29 -11.84 7.66
N LEU A 192 -30.95 -12.39 8.84
CA LEU A 192 -31.06 -11.69 10.13
C LEU A 192 -30.14 -10.47 10.18
N LYS A 193 -28.88 -10.59 9.76
CA LYS A 193 -27.94 -9.46 9.68
C LYS A 193 -28.42 -8.39 8.71
N ASN A 194 -28.97 -8.78 7.56
CA ASN A 194 -29.57 -7.85 6.61
C ASN A 194 -30.79 -7.12 7.21
N ALA A 195 -31.61 -7.80 8.01
CA ALA A 195 -32.72 -7.17 8.71
C ALA A 195 -32.23 -6.17 9.78
N VAL A 196 -31.24 -6.55 10.60
CA VAL A 196 -30.60 -5.65 11.57
C VAL A 196 -29.99 -4.42 10.88
N ARG A 197 -29.33 -4.61 9.74
CA ARG A 197 -28.77 -3.49 8.95
C ARG A 197 -29.85 -2.53 8.44
N LYS A 198 -31.00 -3.05 7.99
CA LYS A 198 -32.14 -2.22 7.59
C LYS A 198 -32.74 -1.46 8.79
N GLU A 199 -32.85 -2.13 9.93
CA GLU A 199 -33.30 -1.51 11.18
C GLU A 199 -32.33 -0.40 11.63
N TRP A 200 -31.02 -0.63 11.51
CA TRP A 200 -29.99 0.38 11.76
C TRP A 200 -30.11 1.59 10.81
N MET A 201 -30.32 1.35 9.52
CA MET A 201 -30.55 2.42 8.55
C MET A 201 -31.84 3.21 8.79
N ARG A 202 -32.74 2.75 9.68
CA ARG A 202 -33.97 3.48 10.08
C ARG A 202 -33.96 3.93 11.55
N SER A 203 -33.02 3.44 12.35
CA SER A 203 -32.90 3.77 13.78
C SER A 203 -32.45 5.23 13.95
N PRO A 204 -33.01 5.98 14.92
CA PRO A 204 -32.56 7.34 15.24
C PRO A 204 -31.11 7.37 15.76
N GLU A 205 -30.61 6.27 16.31
CA GLU A 205 -29.24 6.11 16.82
C GLU A 205 -28.18 6.12 15.70
N ASN A 206 -28.59 5.92 14.45
CA ASN A 206 -27.68 6.01 13.32
C ASN A 206 -27.38 7.48 13.02
N PRO A 207 -26.10 7.91 12.98
CA PRO A 207 -25.74 9.30 12.69
C PRO A 207 -26.33 9.82 11.37
N TYR A 208 -26.52 8.95 10.38
CA TYR A 208 -27.16 9.34 9.11
C TYR A 208 -28.63 9.76 9.29
N ASN A 209 -29.37 9.16 10.23
CA ASN A 209 -30.77 9.47 10.51
C ASN A 209 -30.94 10.58 11.54
N ALA A 210 -30.06 10.64 12.53
CA ALA A 210 -30.03 11.72 13.52
C ALA A 210 -29.93 13.09 12.84
N ASN A 211 -29.08 13.21 11.81
CA ASN A 211 -28.92 14.44 11.04
C ASN A 211 -30.14 14.80 10.19
N ALA A 212 -30.96 13.81 9.79
CA ALA A 212 -32.16 14.05 8.99
C ALA A 212 -33.33 14.56 9.85
N THR A 213 -33.54 13.95 11.04
CA THR A 213 -34.61 14.36 11.96
C THR A 213 -34.40 15.75 12.55
N ALA A 214 -33.15 16.11 12.89
CA ALA A 214 -32.79 17.44 13.37
C ALA A 214 -33.14 18.57 12.38
N LYS A 215 -33.23 18.28 11.07
CA LYS A 215 -33.61 19.25 10.04
C LYS A 215 -35.12 19.43 9.89
N THR A 216 -35.93 18.42 10.22
CA THR A 216 -37.40 18.49 10.07
C THR A 216 -38.07 19.18 11.26
N THR A 217 -37.52 19.09 12.47
CA THR A 217 -38.12 19.72 13.67
C THR A 217 -37.83 21.23 13.81
N LEU A 218 -37.06 21.82 12.90
CA LEU A 218 -36.67 23.24 12.96
C LEU A 218 -37.32 24.09 11.85
N SER A 219 -38.50 23.68 11.37
CA SER A 219 -39.44 24.49 10.61
C SER A 219 -40.79 24.51 11.31
#